data_AF-A0A7C3E994-F1
#
_entry.id   AF-A0A7C3E994-F1
#
_cell.length_a   1.000
_cell.length_b   1.000
_cell.length_c   1.000
_cell.angle_alpha   90.00
_cell.angle_beta   90.00
_cell.angle_gamma   90.00
#
_symmetry.space_group_name_H-M   'P 1'
#
loop_
_entity.id
_entity.type
_entity.pdbx_description
1 polymer ?
#
loop_
_entity_poly.entity_id
_entity_poly.type
_entity_poly.pdbx_seq_one_letter_code
_entity_poly.pdbx_strand_id
1 'polypeptide(L)'
;MEHSLLHALQLVGLTVAGGSLWWRWIGPAIAHGSDGEGRRATAGFWGRWAAWLAATATFLDLFVQVAELEGRTVFGGVPLQLVLDFSTGTNVGQLAVARVFTLVLLGFAFFLSTAAGALIQLGL
;
A
#
# COMPACT_ATOMS: atom_id res chain seq x y z
N MET A 1 -20.19 -4.98 -7.31
CA MET A 1 -20.02 -4.31 -6.00
C MET A 1 -18.65 -4.59 -5.38
N GLU A 2 -18.01 -5.73 -5.67
CA GLU A 2 -16.69 -6.08 -5.14
C GLU A 2 -15.58 -5.13 -5.62
N HIS A 3 -15.61 -4.77 -6.91
CA HIS A 3 -14.63 -3.86 -7.53
C HIS A 3 -14.65 -2.44 -6.92
N SER A 4 -15.83 -1.89 -6.59
CA SER A 4 -15.94 -0.56 -5.96
C SER A 4 -15.38 -0.52 -4.53
N LEU A 5 -15.51 -1.61 -3.79
CA LEU A 5 -14.97 -1.70 -2.42
C LEU A 5 -13.44 -1.80 -2.44
N LEU A 6 -12.88 -2.60 -3.36
CA LEU A 6 -11.44 -2.69 -3.57
C LEU A 6 -10.85 -1.34 -3.97
N HIS A 7 -11.50 -0.63 -4.90
CA HIS A 7 -11.08 0.72 -5.29
C HIS A 7 -11.15 1.73 -4.14
N ALA A 8 -12.20 1.69 -3.31
CA ALA A 8 -12.28 2.55 -2.13
C ALA A 8 -11.13 2.27 -1.16
N LEU A 9 -10.82 0.99 -0.91
CA LEU A 9 -9.73 0.59 -0.02
C LEU A 9 -8.36 0.99 -0.57
N GLN A 10 -8.17 0.87 -1.89
CA GLN A 10 -6.99 1.39 -2.57
C GLN A 10 -6.86 2.90 -2.37
N LEU A 11 -7.90 3.70 -2.66
CA LEU A 11 -7.88 5.15 -2.55
C LEU A 11 -7.61 5.62 -1.12
N VAL A 12 -8.30 5.05 -0.15
CA VAL A 12 -8.11 5.37 1.27
C VAL A 12 -6.70 5.02 1.70
N GLY A 13 -6.24 3.82 1.40
CA GLY A 13 -4.91 3.39 1.80
C GLY A 13 -3.79 4.21 1.12
N LEU A 14 -3.94 4.57 -0.15
CA LEU A 14 -3.00 5.42 -0.88
C LEU A 14 -2.96 6.84 -0.32
N THR A 15 -4.12 7.39 0.03
CA THR A 15 -4.24 8.74 0.63
C THR A 15 -3.60 8.77 2.01
N VAL A 16 -3.88 7.79 2.86
CA VAL A 16 -3.32 7.73 4.22
C VAL A 16 -1.83 7.42 4.20
N ALA A 17 -1.38 6.45 3.40
CA ALA A 17 0.04 6.10 3.28
C ALA A 17 0.86 7.24 2.65
N GLY A 18 0.35 7.82 1.56
CA GLY A 18 0.97 8.96 0.88
C GLY A 18 1.01 10.20 1.78
N GLY A 19 -0.10 10.51 2.46
CA GLY A 19 -0.15 11.61 3.43
C GLY A 19 0.82 11.42 4.59
N SER A 20 0.97 10.19 5.08
CA SER A 20 1.95 9.85 6.14
C SER A 20 3.40 10.00 5.66
N LEU A 21 3.68 9.71 4.39
CA LEU A 21 5.00 9.89 3.78
C LEU A 21 5.33 11.38 3.64
N TRP A 22 4.38 12.16 3.13
CA TRP A 22 4.51 13.62 3.04
C TRP A 22 4.71 14.25 4.42
N TRP A 23 3.96 13.81 5.42
CA TRP A 23 4.14 14.27 6.80
C TRP A 23 5.52 13.91 7.37
N ARG A 24 6.11 12.78 6.98
CA ARG A 24 7.47 12.43 7.38
C ARG A 24 8.51 13.42 6.85
N TRP A 25 8.32 13.96 5.64
CA TRP A 25 9.25 14.92 5.04
C TRP A 25 8.99 16.37 5.46
N ILE A 26 7.74 16.80 5.52
CA ILE A 26 7.37 18.19 5.80
C ILE A 26 7.14 18.42 7.30
N GLY A 27 6.62 17.42 8.02
CA GLY A 27 6.30 17.50 9.44
C GLY A 27 7.45 17.99 10.33
N PRO A 28 8.73 17.66 10.07
CA PRO A 28 9.85 18.23 10.82
C PRO A 28 10.01 19.74 10.71
N ALA A 29 9.65 20.34 9.58
CA ALA A 29 9.72 21.79 9.40
C ALA A 29 8.54 22.54 10.05
N ILE A 30 7.43 21.84 10.31
CA ILE A 30 6.18 22.44 10.81
C ILE A 30 5.98 22.16 12.31
N ALA A 31 6.32 20.96 12.78
CA ALA A 31 6.06 20.54 14.15
C ALA A 31 7.20 20.98 15.09
N HIS A 32 6.87 21.86 16.05
CA HIS A 32 7.77 22.30 17.12
C HIS A 32 7.35 21.65 18.45
N GLY A 33 8.30 21.13 19.23
CA GLY A 33 8.06 20.55 20.56
C GLY A 33 7.73 19.04 20.57
N SER A 34 7.48 18.50 21.77
CA SER A 34 7.23 17.06 22.04
C SER A 34 6.01 16.49 21.33
N ASP A 35 5.03 17.33 20.95
CA ASP A 35 3.88 16.95 20.14
C ASP A 35 4.27 16.45 18.73
N GLY A 36 5.44 16.85 18.22
CA GLY A 36 5.94 16.44 16.92
C GLY A 36 6.31 14.95 16.85
N GLU A 37 6.87 14.39 17.91
CA GLU A 37 7.31 12.99 17.95
C GLU A 37 6.12 12.03 18.04
N GLY A 38 5.14 12.31 18.90
CA GLY A 38 3.91 11.51 19.00
C GLY A 38 3.12 11.48 17.69
N ARG A 39 3.04 12.62 16.98
CA ARG A 39 2.39 12.71 15.66
C ARG A 39 3.15 11.93 14.59
N ARG A 40 4.50 11.95 14.60
CA ARG A 40 5.32 11.15 13.68
C ARG A 40 5.15 9.65 13.91
N ALA A 41 5.12 9.20 15.17
CA ALA A 41 4.90 7.80 15.50
C ALA A 41 3.52 7.31 15.05
N THR A 42 2.48 8.12 15.29
CA THR A 42 1.11 7.83 14.87
C THR A 42 0.99 7.77 13.34
N ALA A 43 1.57 8.75 12.63
CA ALA A 43 1.61 8.76 11.17
C ALA A 43 2.37 7.54 10.60
N GLY A 44 3.48 7.14 11.23
CA GLY A 44 4.22 5.94 10.81
C GLY A 44 3.42 4.65 11.00
N PHE A 45 2.73 4.50 12.14
CA PHE A 45 1.90 3.33 12.42
C PHE A 45 0.74 3.20 11.43
N TRP A 46 -0.03 4.27 11.24
CA TRP A 46 -1.17 4.27 10.31
C TRP A 46 -0.72 4.22 8.86
N GLY A 47 0.35 4.93 8.50
CA GLY A 47 0.94 4.91 7.16
C GLY A 47 1.40 3.49 6.76
N ARG A 48 2.00 2.74 7.69
CA ARG A 48 2.35 1.33 7.48
C ARG A 48 1.13 0.48 7.17
N TRP A 49 0.11 0.51 8.03
CA TRP A 49 -1.10 -0.30 7.85
C TRP A 49 -1.87 0.08 6.59
N ALA A 50 -1.98 1.38 6.31
CA ALA A 50 -2.61 1.88 5.10
C ALA A 50 -1.89 1.39 3.83
N ALA A 51 -0.55 1.39 3.82
CA ALA A 51 0.23 0.89 2.69
C ALA A 51 0.01 -0.61 2.45
N TRP A 52 -0.02 -1.42 3.52
CA TRP A 52 -0.28 -2.86 3.43
C TRP A 52 -1.70 -3.19 2.98
N LEU A 53 -2.70 -2.46 3.52
CA LEU A 53 -4.10 -2.63 3.10
C LEU A 53 -4.30 -2.21 1.64
N ALA A 54 -3.70 -1.10 1.21
CA ALA A 54 -3.73 -0.67 -0.20
C ALA A 54 -3.05 -1.68 -1.12
N ALA A 55 -1.89 -2.22 -0.72
CA ALA A 55 -1.17 -3.23 -1.49
C ALA A 55 -2.02 -4.50 -1.67
N THR A 56 -2.63 -4.96 -0.58
CA THR A 56 -3.52 -6.13 -0.59
C THR A 56 -4.75 -5.90 -1.47
N ALA A 57 -5.39 -4.73 -1.34
CA ALA A 57 -6.53 -4.36 -2.18
C ALA A 57 -6.17 -4.29 -3.66
N THR A 58 -4.98 -3.75 -3.99
CA THR A 58 -4.47 -3.68 -5.36
C THR A 58 -4.14 -5.07 -5.91
N PHE A 59 -3.59 -5.94 -5.08
CA PHE A 59 -3.31 -7.32 -5.47
C PHE A 59 -4.59 -8.12 -5.72
N LEU A 60 -5.61 -8.00 -4.86
CA LEU A 60 -6.89 -8.67 -5.07
C LEU A 60 -7.62 -8.14 -6.30
N ASP A 61 -7.54 -6.83 -6.55
CA ASP A 61 -8.15 -6.20 -7.71
C ASP A 61 -7.56 -6.70 -9.04
N LEU A 62 -6.28 -7.10 -9.07
CA LEU A 62 -5.69 -7.78 -10.24
C LEU A 62 -6.44 -9.07 -10.61
N PHE A 63 -6.80 -9.89 -9.62
CA PHE A 63 -7.56 -11.13 -9.88
C PHE A 63 -8.97 -10.83 -10.37
N VAL A 64 -9.60 -9.77 -9.83
CA VAL A 64 -10.93 -9.33 -10.28
C VAL A 64 -10.87 -8.86 -11.74
N GLN A 65 -9.90 -8.03 -12.11
CA GLN A 65 -9.73 -7.55 -13.49
C GLN A 65 -9.49 -8.71 -14.48
N VAL A 66 -8.67 -9.69 -14.11
CA VAL A 66 -8.41 -10.86 -14.97
C VAL A 66 -9.66 -11.73 -15.10
N ALA A 67 -10.42 -11.93 -14.01
CA ALA A 67 -11.69 -12.65 -14.06
C ALA A 67 -12.72 -11.96 -14.97
N GLU A 68 -12.84 -10.64 -14.86
CA GLU A 68 -13.75 -9.83 -15.68
C GLU A 68 -13.38 -9.89 -17.17
N LEU A 69 -12.09 -9.84 -17.51
CA LEU A 69 -11.62 -9.95 -18.90
C LEU A 69 -11.93 -11.30 -19.54
N GLU A 70 -11.91 -12.38 -18.75
CA GLU A 70 -12.31 -13.71 -19.23
C GLU A 70 -13.82 -13.96 -19.19
N GLY A 71 -14.62 -13.02 -18.69
CA GLY A 71 -16.06 -13.22 -18.47
C GLY A 71 -16.37 -14.30 -17.42
N ARG A 72 -15.42 -14.61 -16.53
CA ARG A 72 -15.60 -15.55 -15.42
C ARG A 72 -15.94 -14.79 -14.13
N THR A 73 -16.71 -15.41 -13.25
CA THR A 73 -16.90 -14.89 -11.90
C THR A 73 -15.66 -15.18 -11.05
N VAL A 74 -15.28 -14.27 -10.16
CA VAL A 74 -14.09 -14.37 -9.29
C VAL A 74 -14.08 -15.67 -8.46
N PHE A 75 -15.26 -16.20 -8.13
CA PHE A 75 -15.46 -17.45 -7.40
C PHE A 75 -15.24 -18.73 -8.22
N GLY A 76 -15.16 -18.63 -9.56
CA GLY A 76 -14.90 -19.76 -10.45
C GLY A 76 -13.44 -20.21 -10.47
N GLY A 77 -12.54 -19.46 -9.81
CA GLY A 77 -11.10 -19.67 -9.85
C GLY A 77 -10.48 -19.08 -11.11
N VAL A 78 -9.47 -18.22 -10.92
CA VAL A 78 -8.69 -17.65 -12.03
C VAL A 78 -7.39 -18.45 -12.14
N PRO A 79 -7.02 -18.97 -13.34
CA PRO A 79 -5.75 -19.65 -13.52
C PRO A 79 -4.60 -18.67 -13.24
N LEU A 80 -3.67 -19.04 -12.34
CA LEU A 80 -2.51 -18.22 -11.97
C LEU A 80 -1.65 -17.82 -13.18
N GLN A 81 -1.57 -18.69 -14.18
CA GLN A 81 -0.85 -18.44 -15.42
C GLN A 81 -1.44 -17.27 -16.20
N LEU A 82 -2.76 -17.14 -16.17
CA LEU A 82 -3.48 -16.07 -16.85
C LEU A 82 -3.26 -14.71 -16.18
N VAL A 83 -3.19 -14.70 -14.84
CA VAL A 83 -2.83 -13.51 -14.08
C VAL A 83 -1.40 -13.08 -14.38
N LEU A 84 -0.48 -14.04 -14.50
CA LEU A 84 0.90 -13.77 -14.91
C LEU A 84 0.96 -13.18 -16.32
N ASP A 85 0.31 -13.82 -17.30
CA ASP A 85 0.27 -13.36 -18.69
C ASP A 85 -0.33 -11.95 -18.79
N PHE A 86 -1.40 -11.67 -18.05
CA PHE A 86 -1.98 -10.33 -17.98
C PHE A 86 -1.03 -9.32 -17.38
N SER A 87 -0.34 -9.71 -16.30
CA SER A 87 0.58 -8.83 -15.55
C SER A 87 1.82 -8.45 -16.35
N THR A 88 2.31 -9.33 -17.23
CA THR A 88 3.49 -9.06 -18.08
C THR A 88 3.12 -8.57 -19.47
N GLY A 89 1.95 -8.97 -19.99
CA GLY A 89 1.54 -8.74 -21.37
C GLY A 89 0.74 -7.45 -21.60
N THR A 90 0.19 -6.83 -20.55
CA THR A 90 -0.63 -5.61 -20.69
C THR A 90 -0.07 -4.43 -19.91
N ASN A 91 -0.21 -3.22 -20.45
CA ASN A 91 0.18 -1.99 -19.76
C ASN A 91 -0.58 -1.80 -18.43
N VAL A 92 -1.85 -2.21 -18.38
CA VAL A 92 -2.70 -2.13 -17.17
C VAL A 92 -2.21 -3.10 -16.11
N GLY A 93 -1.92 -4.35 -16.49
CA GLY A 93 -1.35 -5.36 -15.59
C GLY A 93 0.01 -4.95 -15.04
N GLN A 94 0.91 -4.43 -15.89
CA GLN A 94 2.22 -3.93 -15.47
C GLN A 94 2.08 -2.75 -14.49
N LEU A 95 1.16 -1.81 -14.75
CA LEU A 95 0.90 -0.68 -13.85
C LEU A 95 0.35 -1.16 -12.49
N ALA A 96 -0.54 -2.15 -12.48
CA ALA A 96 -1.08 -2.70 -11.26
C ALA A 96 0.01 -3.43 -10.44
N VAL A 97 0.89 -4.21 -11.09
CA VAL A 97 2.06 -4.83 -10.44
C VAL A 97 3.00 -3.76 -9.87
N ALA A 98 3.34 -2.74 -10.66
CA ALA A 98 4.18 -1.64 -10.20
C ALA A 98 3.57 -0.92 -8.98
N ARG A 99 2.25 -0.75 -8.96
CA ARG A 99 1.52 -0.17 -7.83
C ARG A 99 1.60 -1.06 -6.58
N VAL A 100 1.34 -2.37 -6.71
CA VAL A 100 1.50 -3.32 -5.60
C VAL A 100 2.92 -3.25 -5.06
N PHE A 101 3.92 -3.33 -5.94
CA PHE A 101 5.33 -3.28 -5.57
C PHE A 101 5.68 -1.98 -4.82
N THR A 102 5.24 -0.84 -5.34
CA THR A 102 5.49 0.48 -4.71
C THR A 102 4.84 0.58 -3.33
N LEU A 103 3.61 0.10 -3.17
CA LEU A 103 2.90 0.12 -1.89
C LEU A 103 3.53 -0.82 -0.86
N VAL A 104 4.01 -1.99 -1.30
CA VAL A 104 4.76 -2.92 -0.44
C VAL A 104 6.07 -2.27 0.01
N LEU A 105 6.84 -1.68 -0.90
CA LEU A 105 8.06 -0.95 -0.56
C LEU A 105 7.80 0.18 0.43
N LEU A 106 6.70 0.92 0.26
CA LEU A 106 6.29 1.97 1.18
C LEU A 106 5.95 1.42 2.57
N GLY A 107 5.22 0.31 2.64
CA GLY A 107 4.94 -0.39 3.89
C GLY A 107 6.22 -0.84 4.61
N PHE A 108 7.19 -1.37 3.86
CA PHE A 108 8.51 -1.72 4.38
C PHE A 108 9.31 -0.50 4.84
N ALA A 109 9.27 0.61 4.11
CA ALA A 109 9.95 1.84 4.50
C ALA A 109 9.42 2.36 5.84
N PHE A 110 8.11 2.33 6.06
CA PHE A 110 7.53 2.67 7.36
C PHE A 110 7.93 1.67 8.46
N PHE A 111 7.92 0.38 8.16
CA PHE A 111 8.34 -0.66 9.10
C PHE A 111 9.79 -0.48 9.55
N LEU A 112 10.72 -0.37 8.61
CA LEU A 112 12.14 -0.16 8.87
C LEU A 112 12.40 1.13 9.64
N SER A 113 11.65 2.19 9.31
CA SER A 113 11.79 3.45 10.04
C SER A 113 11.33 3.39 11.49
N THR A 114 10.36 2.52 11.79
CA THR A 114 9.88 2.28 13.16
C THR A 114 10.89 1.43 13.92
N ALA A 115 11.43 0.38 13.27
CA ALA A 115 12.44 -0.50 13.86
C ALA A 115 13.77 0.23 14.15
N ALA A 116 14.22 1.08 13.24
CA ALA A 116 15.42 1.90 13.44
C ALA A 116 15.25 2.90 14.58
N GLY A 117 14.07 3.52 14.72
CA GLY A 117 13.77 4.41 15.85
C GLY A 117 13.76 3.66 17.19
N ALA A 118 13.28 2.42 17.21
CA ALA A 118 13.28 1.58 18.41
C ALA A 118 14.69 1.14 18.82
N LEU A 119 15.58 0.83 17.88
CA LEU A 119 16.98 0.47 18.17
C LEU A 119 17.76 1.66 18.77
N ILE A 120 17.56 2.87 18.25
CA ILE A 120 18.22 4.08 18.77
C ILE A 120 17.74 4.40 20.20
N GLN A 121 16.45 4.20 20.52
CA GLN A 121 15.93 4.40 21.89
C GLN A 121 16.43 3.36 22.89
N LEU A 122 16.84 2.18 22.41
CA LEU A 122 17.40 1.11 23.25
C LEU A 122 18.92 1.26 23.50
N GLY A 123 19.57 2.31 22.97
CA GLY A 123 20.96 2.62 23.25
C GLY A 123 21.97 1.63 22.65
N LEU A 124 21.63 1.03 21.50
CA LEU A 124 22.51 0.19 20.68
C LEU A 124 23.19 1.00 19.57
#